data_AF-U9T9F0-F1
#
_entry.id   AF-U9T9F0-F1
#
_cell.length_a   1.000
_cell.length_b   1.000
_cell.length_c   1.000
_cell.angle_alpha   90.00
_cell.angle_beta   90.00
_cell.angle_gamma   90.00
#
_symmetry.space_group_name_H-M   'P 1'
#
loop_
_entity.id
_entity.type
_entity.pdbx_description
1 polymer ?
#
loop_
_entity_poly.entity_id
_entity_poly.type
_entity_poly.pdbx_seq_one_letter_code
_entity_poly.pdbx_strand_id
1 'polypeptide(L)'
;MRSEFQKTCMPDEASKLPVITAIVHYDGAPEDSAPKDAPWKDFLEECIDLDHKTLQPLYEEKVPEATKEMELVIAFHNDSLGIVKAFLNESTYVPNIYSPSLLKAFAGQIYDLPPARNAFIFDNFGEVVDISFINTDEGEHPFHIHGHQFWVLGTGNGTIVDKDALNKVNPIKRDTSTIPAKGYIKILWHLQSGLLMQLIEFPEEIKKMNPPQEWARLCDLT
;
A
#
# COMPACT_ATOMS: atom_id res chain seq x y z
N MET A 1 21.48 16.36 8.58
CA MET A 1 20.33 15.51 8.19
C MET A 1 20.63 14.08 8.58
N ARG A 2 19.62 13.35 9.10
CA ARG A 2 19.73 11.98 9.59
C ARG A 2 18.60 11.15 9.00
N SER A 3 18.87 9.89 8.70
CA SER A 3 17.89 8.87 8.32
C SER A 3 18.27 7.59 9.05
N GLU A 4 17.32 6.96 9.71
CA GLU A 4 17.54 5.79 10.54
C GLU A 4 16.50 4.71 10.27
N PHE A 5 16.90 3.46 10.46
CA PHE A 5 15.96 2.35 10.41
C PHE A 5 15.17 2.29 11.70
N GLN A 6 13.85 2.20 11.57
CA GLN A 6 12.97 1.87 12.67
C GLN A 6 13.22 0.42 13.10
N LYS A 7 13.48 0.20 14.40
CA LYS A 7 14.03 -1.08 14.86
C LYS A 7 12.98 -2.17 15.03
N THR A 8 11.72 -1.82 15.21
CA THR A 8 10.67 -2.79 15.54
C THR A 8 10.11 -3.51 14.31
N CYS A 9 10.04 -2.82 13.16
CA CYS A 9 9.52 -3.44 11.94
C CYS A 9 10.58 -3.85 10.93
N MET A 10 11.82 -3.39 11.12
CA MET A 10 12.92 -3.81 10.26
C MET A 10 13.49 -5.13 10.79
N PRO A 11 14.10 -5.96 9.92
CA PRO A 11 14.80 -7.16 10.36
C PRO A 11 15.78 -6.86 11.51
N ASP A 12 15.95 -7.78 12.47
CA ASP A 12 16.88 -7.60 13.61
C ASP A 12 18.27 -7.10 13.20
N GLU A 13 18.76 -7.49 12.02
CA GLU A 13 20.03 -7.05 11.47
C GLU A 13 20.08 -5.54 11.18
N ALA A 14 18.94 -4.91 10.88
CA ALA A 14 18.81 -3.48 10.68
C ALA A 14 19.11 -2.68 11.96
N SER A 15 18.88 -3.25 13.15
CA SER A 15 19.25 -2.62 14.42
C SER A 15 20.77 -2.39 14.57
N LYS A 16 21.58 -3.11 13.78
CA LYS A 16 23.04 -3.01 13.73
C LYS A 16 23.53 -2.02 12.68
N LEU A 17 22.66 -1.50 11.82
CA LEU A 17 23.03 -0.53 10.80
C LEU A 17 23.29 0.83 11.44
N PRO A 18 24.30 1.58 10.96
CA PRO A 18 24.54 2.92 11.45
C PRO A 18 23.43 3.87 11.02
N VAL A 19 23.24 4.96 11.77
CA VAL A 19 22.43 6.09 11.30
C VAL A 19 23.07 6.65 10.03
N ILE A 20 22.27 6.78 8.98
CA ILE A 20 22.71 7.38 7.72
C ILE A 20 22.63 8.89 7.86
N THR A 21 23.72 9.60 7.54
CA THR A 21 23.82 11.05 7.75
C THR A 21 24.20 11.79 6.49
N ALA A 22 23.77 13.04 6.41
CA ALA A 22 24.17 14.00 5.40
C ALA A 22 24.36 15.38 6.04
N ILE A 23 25.26 16.18 5.49
CA ILE A 23 25.59 17.52 5.99
C ILE A 23 24.65 18.54 5.32
N VAL A 24 24.00 19.37 6.13
CA VAL A 24 23.34 20.59 5.67
C VAL A 24 24.27 21.74 6.02
N HIS A 25 24.90 22.35 5.03
CA HIS A 25 25.88 23.43 5.21
C HIS A 25 25.25 24.77 4.84
N TYR A 26 25.38 25.75 5.74
CA TYR A 26 24.84 27.09 5.56
C TYR A 26 25.95 28.05 5.14
N ASP A 27 25.62 29.09 4.38
CA ASP A 27 26.56 30.17 4.08
C ASP A 27 27.06 30.82 5.38
N GLY A 28 28.38 31.00 5.49
CA GLY A 28 29.06 31.47 6.69
C GLY A 28 29.27 30.43 7.80
N ALA A 29 28.84 29.17 7.63
CA ALA A 29 29.15 28.11 8.58
C ALA A 29 30.64 27.71 8.50
N PRO A 30 31.26 27.28 9.61
CA PRO A 30 32.64 26.78 9.60
C PRO A 30 32.82 25.61 8.63
N GLU A 31 34.00 25.54 7.99
CA GLU A 31 34.44 24.42 7.14
C GLU A 31 34.92 23.22 7.99
N ASP A 32 34.10 22.82 8.96
CA ASP A 32 34.32 21.61 9.76
C ASP A 32 34.04 20.37 8.88
N SER A 33 34.77 19.27 9.10
CA SER A 33 34.57 18.01 8.36
C SER A 33 33.23 17.32 8.67
N ALA A 34 32.57 17.68 9.78
CA ALA A 34 31.24 17.20 10.15
C ALA A 34 30.53 18.16 11.12
N PRO A 35 29.19 18.22 11.09
CA PRO A 35 28.38 18.90 12.10
C PRO A 35 28.60 18.34 13.51
N LYS A 36 28.47 19.21 14.52
CA LYS A 36 28.57 18.88 15.96
C LYS A 36 27.21 18.88 16.67
N ASP A 37 26.12 18.86 15.89
CA ASP A 37 24.75 18.87 16.39
C ASP A 37 24.36 17.55 17.07
N ALA A 38 23.47 17.65 18.05
CA ALA A 38 22.85 16.48 18.67
C ALA A 38 21.55 16.12 17.94
N PRO A 39 21.21 14.82 17.82
CA PRO A 39 19.90 14.44 17.31
C PRO A 39 18.77 14.95 18.22
N TRP A 40 17.59 15.13 17.64
CA TRP A 40 16.37 15.40 18.38
C TRP A 40 15.97 14.18 19.26
N LYS A 41 15.15 14.43 20.29
CA LYS A 41 14.68 13.41 21.25
C LYS A 41 13.26 12.93 20.91
N ASP A 42 12.98 12.77 19.63
CA ASP A 42 11.67 12.49 19.04
C ASP A 42 11.66 11.15 18.30
N PHE A 43 12.57 10.24 18.67
CA PHE A 43 12.62 8.91 18.08
C PHE A 43 11.34 8.13 18.42
N LEU A 44 10.79 7.48 17.40
CA LEU A 44 9.75 6.47 17.54
C LEU A 44 10.42 5.10 17.41
N GLU A 45 9.86 4.08 18.05
CA GLU A 45 10.30 2.68 17.84
C GLU A 45 9.40 1.96 16.85
N GLU A 46 8.16 2.43 16.69
CA GLU A 46 7.13 1.84 15.87
C GLU A 46 7.18 2.38 14.44
N CYS A 47 6.76 1.56 13.50
CA CYS A 47 6.68 1.93 12.09
C CYS A 47 5.29 2.45 11.79
N ILE A 48 5.09 3.73 12.10
CA ILE A 48 3.80 4.39 11.98
C ILE A 48 3.85 5.54 10.98
N ASP A 49 2.72 5.79 10.33
CA ASP A 49 2.49 7.07 9.66
C ASP A 49 2.43 8.19 10.72
N LEU A 50 2.56 9.45 10.27
CA LEU A 50 2.17 10.60 11.07
C LEU A 50 0.70 10.47 11.51
N ASP A 51 0.35 10.99 12.68
CA ASP A 51 -1.03 10.97 13.15
C ASP A 51 -1.95 11.67 12.14
N HIS A 52 -2.78 10.88 11.45
CA HIS A 52 -3.69 11.37 10.42
C HIS A 52 -4.69 12.42 10.94
N LYS A 53 -4.93 12.50 12.26
CA LYS A 53 -5.76 13.55 12.85
C LYS A 53 -5.10 14.93 12.81
N THR A 54 -3.77 14.96 12.69
CA THR A 54 -2.97 16.19 12.57
C THR A 54 -2.77 16.61 11.11
N LEU A 55 -3.21 15.78 10.16
CA LEU A 55 -3.01 15.98 8.73
C LEU A 55 -4.35 16.25 8.05
N GLN A 56 -4.35 17.29 7.22
CA GLN A 56 -5.49 17.61 6.37
C GLN A 56 -5.00 18.17 5.02
N PRO A 57 -5.76 18.01 3.94
CA PRO A 57 -5.49 18.68 2.68
C PRO A 57 -5.42 20.20 2.86
N LEU A 58 -4.60 20.87 2.03
CA LEU A 58 -4.49 22.33 2.03
C LEU A 58 -5.83 23.01 1.69
N TYR A 59 -6.56 22.41 0.75
CA TYR A 59 -7.89 22.83 0.36
C TYR A 59 -8.90 21.80 0.85
N GLU A 60 -9.93 22.25 1.55
CA GLU A 60 -10.93 21.36 2.12
C GLU A 60 -11.62 20.54 1.03
N GLU A 61 -11.62 19.22 1.22
CA GLU A 61 -12.33 18.28 0.35
C GLU A 61 -13.45 17.60 1.10
N LYS A 62 -14.64 17.56 0.50
CA LYS A 62 -15.78 16.81 1.03
C LYS A 62 -15.62 15.33 0.66
N VAL A 63 -15.58 14.47 1.67
CA VAL A 63 -15.64 13.01 1.46
C VAL A 63 -17.03 12.65 0.94
N PRO A 64 -17.15 11.97 -0.21
CA PRO A 64 -18.45 11.51 -0.70
C PRO A 64 -18.96 10.32 0.13
N GLU A 65 -20.29 10.11 0.14
CA GLU A 65 -20.87 8.93 0.80
C GLU A 65 -20.52 7.67 0.02
N ALA A 66 -20.16 6.61 0.75
CA ALA A 66 -19.81 5.33 0.17
C ALA A 66 -21.04 4.68 -0.50
N THR A 67 -20.87 4.19 -1.71
CA THR A 67 -21.87 3.38 -2.41
C THR A 67 -21.61 1.89 -2.26
N LYS A 68 -20.39 1.52 -1.86
CA LYS A 68 -19.93 0.15 -1.68
C LYS A 68 -18.95 0.09 -0.51
N GLU A 69 -19.13 -0.90 0.36
CA GLU A 69 -18.17 -1.21 1.41
C GLU A 69 -17.48 -2.54 1.07
N MET A 70 -16.18 -2.62 1.35
CA MET A 70 -15.36 -3.81 1.21
C MET A 70 -14.53 -4.01 2.46
N GLU A 71 -14.40 -5.26 2.89
CA GLU A 71 -13.48 -5.65 3.95
C GLU A 71 -12.52 -6.70 3.40
N LEU A 72 -11.23 -6.49 3.63
CA LEU A 72 -10.16 -7.34 3.14
C LEU A 72 -9.25 -7.72 4.30
N VAL A 73 -9.14 -9.01 4.58
CA VAL A 73 -8.27 -9.53 5.62
C VAL A 73 -6.88 -9.78 5.05
N ILE A 74 -5.85 -9.23 5.69
CA ILE A 74 -4.45 -9.51 5.36
C ILE A 74 -3.96 -10.60 6.30
N ALA A 75 -3.38 -11.65 5.74
CA ALA A 75 -2.82 -12.77 6.49
C ALA A 75 -1.59 -13.37 5.78
N PHE A 76 -0.71 -13.99 6.55
CA PHE A 76 0.49 -14.67 6.06
C PHE A 76 0.56 -16.10 6.58
N HIS A 77 0.64 -17.05 5.65
CA HIS A 77 0.68 -18.48 5.97
C HIS A 77 1.62 -19.22 5.02
N ASN A 78 2.11 -20.38 5.45
CA ASN A 78 2.88 -21.28 4.59
C ASN A 78 1.97 -21.97 3.57
N ASP A 79 2.42 -22.03 2.32
CA ASP A 79 1.82 -22.91 1.31
C ASP A 79 2.21 -24.39 1.55
N SER A 80 1.75 -25.27 0.66
CA SER A 80 2.03 -26.71 0.74
C SER A 80 3.52 -27.08 0.60
N LEU A 81 4.36 -26.14 0.14
CA LEU A 81 5.81 -26.29 0.02
C LEU A 81 6.56 -25.67 1.21
N GLY A 82 5.85 -25.11 2.18
CA GLY A 82 6.43 -24.42 3.33
C GLY A 82 6.92 -23.01 3.01
N ILE A 83 6.51 -22.42 1.88
CA ILE A 83 6.86 -21.05 1.51
C ILE A 83 5.80 -20.11 2.07
N VAL A 84 6.22 -19.07 2.80
CA VAL A 84 5.28 -18.08 3.31
C VAL A 84 4.72 -17.24 2.16
N LYS A 85 3.39 -17.25 2.06
CA LYS A 85 2.59 -16.46 1.13
C LYS A 85 1.75 -15.46 1.88
N ALA A 86 1.54 -14.33 1.25
CA ALA A 86 0.63 -13.30 1.71
C ALA A 86 -0.72 -13.49 1.03
N PHE A 87 -1.78 -13.26 1.78
CA PHE A 87 -3.16 -13.45 1.36
C PHE A 87 -3.95 -12.17 1.59
N LEU A 88 -4.82 -11.88 0.62
CA LEU A 88 -5.97 -11.01 0.82
C LEU A 88 -7.20 -11.91 0.86
N ASN A 89 -7.89 -11.91 2.00
CA ASN A 89 -8.84 -12.94 2.38
C ASN A 89 -8.20 -14.33 2.28
N GLU A 90 -8.75 -15.23 1.47
CA GLU A 90 -8.25 -16.59 1.28
C GLU A 90 -7.39 -16.74 0.00
N SER A 91 -7.04 -15.63 -0.68
CA SER A 91 -6.38 -15.67 -1.99
C SER A 91 -5.04 -14.96 -2.00
N THR A 92 -4.02 -15.65 -2.52
CA THR A 92 -2.68 -15.11 -2.77
C THR A 92 -2.55 -14.73 -4.24
N TYR A 93 -2.01 -13.53 -4.52
CA TYR A 93 -1.86 -13.07 -5.89
C TYR A 93 -0.79 -13.88 -6.64
N VAL A 94 -1.16 -14.40 -7.81
CA VAL A 94 -0.25 -15.09 -8.73
C VAL A 94 -0.22 -14.35 -10.08
N PRO A 95 0.92 -13.76 -10.47
CA PRO A 95 1.08 -13.11 -11.76
C PRO A 95 1.02 -14.12 -12.91
N ASN A 96 0.33 -13.77 -13.99
CA ASN A 96 0.54 -14.39 -15.30
C ASN A 96 1.22 -13.37 -16.21
N ILE A 97 2.54 -13.45 -16.31
CA ILE A 97 3.36 -12.49 -17.07
C ILE A 97 3.08 -12.53 -18.58
N TYR A 98 2.56 -13.65 -19.08
CA TYR A 98 2.19 -13.84 -20.49
C TYR A 98 0.73 -13.47 -20.78
N SER A 99 -0.07 -13.22 -19.74
CA SER A 99 -1.48 -12.83 -19.88
C SER A 99 -1.86 -11.80 -18.82
N PRO A 100 -1.36 -10.56 -18.94
CA PRO A 100 -1.67 -9.50 -18.00
C PRO A 100 -3.16 -9.13 -18.04
N SER A 101 -3.69 -8.65 -16.93
CA SER A 101 -5.12 -8.31 -16.81
C SER A 101 -5.58 -7.29 -17.85
N LEU A 102 -4.71 -6.37 -18.26
CA LEU A 102 -5.02 -5.41 -19.33
C LEU A 102 -5.24 -6.09 -20.68
N LEU A 103 -4.43 -7.11 -21.02
CA LEU A 103 -4.64 -7.90 -22.24
C LEU A 103 -5.98 -8.67 -22.16
N LYS A 104 -6.31 -9.21 -20.99
CA LYS A 104 -7.62 -9.83 -20.73
C LYS A 104 -8.77 -8.83 -20.88
N ALA A 105 -8.59 -7.58 -20.48
CA ALA A 105 -9.60 -6.52 -20.66
C ALA A 105 -9.89 -6.25 -22.14
N PHE A 106 -8.85 -6.05 -22.95
CA PHE A 106 -8.99 -5.88 -24.39
C PHE A 106 -9.63 -7.09 -25.08
N ALA A 107 -9.33 -8.30 -24.62
CA ALA A 107 -9.95 -9.52 -25.12
C ALA A 107 -11.39 -9.76 -24.62
N GLY A 108 -11.91 -8.93 -23.70
CA GLY A 108 -13.22 -9.11 -23.08
C GLY A 108 -13.32 -10.29 -22.12
N GLN A 109 -12.21 -10.68 -21.50
CA GLN A 109 -12.05 -11.87 -20.66
C GLN A 109 -11.78 -11.55 -19.17
N ILE A 110 -12.12 -10.35 -18.69
CA ILE A 110 -11.84 -9.93 -17.31
C ILE A 110 -12.74 -10.60 -16.27
N TYR A 111 -13.95 -11.03 -16.65
CA TYR A 111 -14.87 -11.71 -15.74
C TYR A 111 -14.51 -13.19 -15.52
N ASP A 112 -13.62 -13.74 -16.36
CA ASP A 112 -13.14 -15.13 -16.30
C ASP A 112 -11.74 -15.23 -15.69
N LEU A 113 -11.28 -14.20 -14.96
CA LEU A 113 -9.98 -14.22 -14.31
C LEU A 113 -9.97 -15.24 -13.16
N PRO A 114 -8.89 -16.03 -13.00
CA PRO A 114 -8.81 -16.97 -11.89
C PRO A 114 -8.78 -16.21 -10.54
N PRO A 115 -9.28 -16.81 -9.45
CA PRO A 115 -9.31 -16.17 -8.13
C PRO A 115 -7.95 -15.61 -7.68
N ALA A 116 -6.86 -16.31 -8.01
CA ALA A 116 -5.48 -15.90 -7.75
C ALA A 116 -5.05 -14.58 -8.44
N ARG A 117 -5.90 -13.96 -9.27
CA ARG A 117 -5.66 -12.59 -9.78
C ARG A 117 -6.05 -11.51 -8.79
N ASN A 118 -6.78 -11.84 -7.72
CA ASN A 118 -7.30 -10.90 -6.74
C ASN A 118 -7.96 -9.68 -7.40
N ALA A 119 -8.77 -9.94 -8.43
CA ALA A 119 -9.39 -8.92 -9.25
C ALA A 119 -10.76 -8.52 -8.70
N PHE A 120 -10.93 -7.24 -8.42
CA PHE A 120 -12.19 -6.61 -8.04
C PHE A 120 -12.62 -5.70 -9.19
N ILE A 121 -13.78 -6.00 -9.79
CA ILE A 121 -14.27 -5.33 -10.99
C ILE A 121 -15.31 -4.27 -10.60
N PHE A 122 -15.19 -3.08 -11.18
CA PHE A 122 -16.08 -1.95 -10.98
C PHE A 122 -16.59 -1.45 -12.33
N ASP A 123 -17.85 -1.73 -12.61
CA ASP A 123 -18.47 -1.45 -13.90
C ASP A 123 -19.13 -0.06 -13.97
N ASN A 124 -19.46 0.54 -12.81
CA ASN A 124 -20.32 1.71 -12.75
C ASN A 124 -19.56 2.97 -12.36
N PHE A 125 -19.68 4.02 -13.19
CA PHE A 125 -19.09 5.32 -12.87
C PHE A 125 -19.69 5.93 -11.61
N GLY A 126 -18.83 6.60 -10.84
CA GLY A 126 -19.24 7.30 -9.62
C GLY A 126 -19.45 6.38 -8.41
N GLU A 127 -19.09 5.10 -8.50
CA GLU A 127 -18.98 4.26 -7.30
C GLU A 127 -17.93 4.83 -6.35
N VAL A 128 -18.31 4.95 -5.08
CA VAL A 128 -17.44 5.35 -3.98
C VAL A 128 -17.24 4.13 -3.11
N VAL A 129 -16.01 3.64 -3.05
CA VAL A 129 -15.66 2.39 -2.36
C VAL A 129 -14.97 2.74 -1.05
N ASP A 130 -15.57 2.31 0.05
CA ASP A 130 -14.93 2.30 1.37
C ASP A 130 -14.28 0.93 1.59
N ILE A 131 -12.96 0.90 1.80
CA ILE A 131 -12.19 -0.34 1.93
C ILE A 131 -11.58 -0.40 3.32
N SER A 132 -12.02 -1.38 4.10
CA SER A 132 -11.43 -1.73 5.40
C SER A 132 -10.39 -2.84 5.19
N PHE A 133 -9.13 -2.54 5.49
CA PHE A 133 -8.09 -3.56 5.55
C PHE A 133 -7.91 -4.03 6.99
N ILE A 134 -8.12 -5.32 7.22
CA ILE A 134 -7.98 -5.96 8.52
C ILE A 134 -6.68 -6.74 8.54
N ASN A 135 -5.64 -6.17 9.16
CA ASN A 135 -4.37 -6.85 9.27
C ASN A 135 -4.36 -7.83 10.44
N THR A 136 -4.30 -9.13 10.12
CA THR A 136 -4.04 -10.19 11.09
C THR A 136 -2.57 -10.59 11.12
N ASP A 137 -1.78 -10.03 10.20
CA ASP A 137 -0.34 -10.18 10.24
C ASP A 137 0.24 -9.40 11.40
N GLU A 138 1.38 -9.92 11.75
CA GLU A 138 2.15 -9.49 12.84
C GLU A 138 2.92 -8.19 12.50
N GLY A 139 3.43 -8.00 11.28
CA GLY A 139 4.04 -6.75 10.83
C GLY A 139 3.07 -5.72 10.27
N GLU A 140 3.49 -4.46 10.17
CA GLU A 140 2.74 -3.41 9.47
C GLU A 140 3.02 -3.41 7.97
N HIS A 141 2.09 -2.84 7.19
CA HIS A 141 2.17 -2.89 5.73
C HIS A 141 1.82 -1.55 5.09
N PRO A 142 2.77 -0.86 4.43
CA PRO A 142 2.44 0.27 3.59
C PRO A 142 1.68 -0.22 2.36
N PHE A 143 0.42 0.17 2.23
CA PHE A 143 -0.43 -0.19 1.10
C PHE A 143 -0.57 0.99 0.16
N HIS A 144 -0.29 0.75 -1.13
CA HIS A 144 -0.35 1.76 -2.19
C HIS A 144 -1.45 1.41 -3.20
N ILE A 145 -2.22 2.41 -3.64
CA ILE A 145 -3.25 2.24 -4.67
C ILE A 145 -2.84 3.00 -5.93
N HIS A 146 -2.71 2.27 -7.03
CA HIS A 146 -2.46 2.87 -8.34
C HIS A 146 -3.71 3.57 -8.89
N GLY A 147 -3.52 4.72 -9.55
CA GLY A 147 -4.58 5.44 -10.25
C GLY A 147 -5.43 6.35 -9.37
N HIS A 148 -5.28 6.27 -8.04
CA HIS A 148 -6.11 7.02 -7.09
C HIS A 148 -5.29 7.65 -5.97
N GLN A 149 -5.77 8.77 -5.48
CA GLN A 149 -5.54 9.17 -4.10
C GLN A 149 -6.81 8.84 -3.31
N PHE A 150 -6.66 8.30 -2.11
CA PHE A 150 -7.75 7.95 -1.21
C PHE A 150 -7.71 8.79 0.05
N TRP A 151 -8.87 8.93 0.68
CA TRP A 151 -9.00 9.53 2.00
C TRP A 151 -8.72 8.49 3.07
N VAL A 152 -7.83 8.82 4.02
CA VAL A 152 -7.60 7.96 5.18
C VAL A 152 -8.58 8.34 6.28
N LEU A 153 -9.69 7.62 6.35
CA LEU A 153 -10.77 7.91 7.31
C LEU A 153 -10.36 7.57 8.75
N GLY A 154 -9.49 6.58 8.94
CA GLY A 154 -9.02 6.21 10.26
C GLY A 154 -7.99 5.10 10.22
N THR A 155 -7.28 4.94 11.33
CA THR A 155 -6.39 3.82 11.60
C THR A 155 -6.58 3.41 13.05
N GLY A 156 -6.39 2.14 13.36
CA GLY A 156 -6.65 1.61 14.68
C GLY A 156 -6.15 0.19 14.88
N ASN A 157 -6.21 -0.25 16.12
CA ASN A 157 -5.70 -1.54 16.53
C ASN A 157 -6.85 -2.53 16.72
N GLY A 158 -6.96 -3.55 15.87
CA GLY A 158 -7.89 -4.66 16.10
C GLY A 158 -8.31 -5.29 14.80
N THR A 159 -9.27 -6.21 14.90
CA THR A 159 -9.93 -6.80 13.74
C THR A 159 -11.31 -6.21 13.49
N ILE A 160 -11.73 -5.23 14.29
CA ILE A 160 -13.03 -4.56 14.19
C ILE A 160 -12.78 -3.08 13.97
N VAL A 161 -13.33 -2.55 12.87
CA VAL A 161 -13.30 -1.12 12.57
C VAL A 161 -14.35 -0.40 13.43
N ASP A 162 -13.89 0.54 14.25
CA ASP A 162 -14.78 1.46 14.96
C ASP A 162 -15.25 2.56 13.98
N LYS A 163 -16.43 2.35 13.39
CA LYS A 163 -17.02 3.27 12.41
C LYS A 163 -17.30 4.66 13.00
N ASP A 164 -17.52 4.76 14.31
CA ASP A 164 -17.81 6.04 14.98
C ASP A 164 -16.54 6.87 15.21
N ALA A 165 -15.36 6.22 15.21
CA ALA A 165 -14.07 6.88 15.34
C ALA A 165 -13.49 7.41 14.01
N LEU A 166 -14.14 7.14 12.87
CA LEU A 166 -13.67 7.54 11.55
C LEU A 166 -13.84 9.05 11.31
N ASN A 167 -12.78 9.71 10.83
CA ASN A 167 -12.81 11.10 10.40
C ASN A 167 -13.38 11.22 8.98
N LYS A 168 -14.59 11.77 8.88
CA LYS A 168 -15.24 12.12 7.60
C LYS A 168 -15.15 13.61 7.26
N VAL A 169 -14.49 14.41 8.09
CA VAL A 169 -14.36 15.87 7.94
C VAL A 169 -12.93 16.20 7.54
N ASN A 170 -12.74 16.45 6.24
CA ASN A 170 -11.46 16.81 5.63
C ASN A 170 -10.26 15.89 6.02
N PRO A 171 -10.41 14.56 5.98
CA PRO A 171 -9.30 13.65 6.27
C PRO A 171 -8.18 13.79 5.24
N ILE A 172 -6.96 13.41 5.63
CA ILE A 172 -5.82 13.39 4.73
C ILE A 172 -6.10 12.55 3.48
N LYS A 173 -5.69 13.08 2.32
CA LYS A 173 -5.81 12.41 1.03
C LYS A 173 -4.42 12.08 0.48
N ARG A 174 -4.13 10.82 0.23
CA ARG A 174 -2.82 10.30 -0.21
C ARG A 174 -2.98 8.99 -0.99
N ASP A 175 -1.91 8.46 -1.56
CA ASP A 175 -1.93 7.23 -2.37
C ASP A 175 -1.32 6.02 -1.67
N THR A 176 -0.72 6.21 -0.49
CA THR A 176 -0.02 5.18 0.27
C THR A 176 -0.25 5.42 1.75
N SER A 177 -0.67 4.43 2.51
CA SER A 177 -0.75 4.52 3.97
C SER A 177 -0.41 3.19 4.64
N THR A 178 0.14 3.25 5.84
CA THR A 178 0.52 2.08 6.63
C THR A 178 -0.70 1.49 7.32
N ILE A 179 -0.96 0.22 7.04
CA ILE A 179 -1.91 -0.60 7.79
C ILE A 179 -1.16 -1.15 9.02
N PRO A 180 -1.59 -0.86 10.26
CA PRO A 180 -0.89 -1.28 11.47
C PRO A 180 -0.79 -2.80 11.64
N ALA A 181 0.22 -3.21 12.40
CA ALA A 181 0.55 -4.58 12.83
C ALA A 181 -0.40 -5.17 13.87
N LYS A 182 -0.40 -6.52 14.05
CA LYS A 182 -0.68 -7.22 15.33
C LYS A 182 0.17 -8.49 15.63
N GLY A 183 1.51 -8.35 15.77
CA GLY A 183 2.53 -9.30 16.32
C GLY A 183 3.98 -9.18 15.70
N TYR A 184 4.88 -10.19 15.57
CA TYR A 184 6.05 -10.14 14.61
C TYR A 184 6.24 -11.35 13.62
N ILE A 185 6.35 -11.10 12.30
CA ILE A 185 6.94 -12.05 11.32
C ILE A 185 7.90 -11.35 10.36
N LYS A 186 8.99 -12.02 9.99
CA LYS A 186 10.13 -11.46 9.22
C LYS A 186 10.09 -11.90 7.76
N ILE A 187 9.62 -11.06 6.83
CA ILE A 187 9.75 -11.28 5.37
C ILE A 187 9.93 -9.96 4.61
N LEU A 188 10.82 -9.95 3.62
CA LEU A 188 11.23 -8.75 2.87
C LEU A 188 10.52 -8.58 1.50
N TRP A 189 9.48 -9.35 1.17
CA TRP A 189 8.90 -9.37 -0.20
C TRP A 189 7.37 -9.57 -0.26
N HIS A 190 6.58 -8.81 0.49
CA HIS A 190 5.12 -9.03 0.58
C HIS A 190 4.42 -9.07 -0.78
N LEU A 191 4.79 -8.16 -1.70
CA LEU A 191 4.28 -8.15 -3.07
C LEU A 191 4.60 -9.46 -3.83
N GLN A 192 5.83 -9.95 -3.73
CA GLN A 192 6.27 -11.21 -4.37
C GLN A 192 5.63 -12.43 -3.69
N SER A 193 5.32 -12.33 -2.40
CA SER A 193 4.57 -13.33 -1.64
C SER A 193 3.08 -13.31 -1.94
N GLY A 194 2.58 -12.35 -2.72
CA GLY A 194 1.21 -12.31 -3.22
C GLY A 194 0.28 -11.30 -2.53
N LEU A 195 0.81 -10.34 -1.76
CA LEU A 195 0.03 -9.27 -1.13
C LEU A 195 -0.32 -8.19 -2.18
N LEU A 196 -1.23 -8.53 -3.08
CA LEU A 196 -1.70 -7.64 -4.14
C LEU A 196 -3.15 -7.93 -4.47
N MET A 197 -3.89 -6.87 -4.79
CA MET A 197 -5.18 -6.91 -5.45
C MET A 197 -5.17 -6.01 -6.67
N GLN A 198 -6.11 -6.24 -7.58
CA GLN A 198 -6.30 -5.42 -8.76
C GLN A 198 -7.70 -4.81 -8.71
N LEU A 199 -7.77 -3.48 -8.81
CA LEU A 199 -9.00 -2.77 -9.10
C LEU A 199 -9.11 -2.68 -10.62
N ILE A 200 -10.10 -3.34 -11.21
CA ILE A 200 -10.37 -3.29 -12.65
C ILE A 200 -11.58 -2.38 -12.84
N GLU A 201 -11.31 -1.14 -13.19
CA GLU A 201 -12.33 -0.09 -13.31
C GLU A 201 -12.72 0.12 -14.77
N PHE A 202 -14.02 0.17 -15.02
CA PHE A 202 -14.63 0.47 -16.32
C PHE A 202 -14.07 -0.39 -17.46
N PRO A 203 -14.15 -1.74 -17.38
CA PRO A 203 -13.57 -2.62 -18.39
C PRO A 203 -14.08 -2.34 -19.80
N GLU A 204 -15.33 -1.89 -19.95
CA GLU A 204 -15.88 -1.48 -21.26
C GLU A 204 -15.24 -0.20 -21.82
N GLU A 205 -14.76 0.73 -20.99
CA GLU A 205 -13.98 1.87 -21.46
C GLU A 205 -12.55 1.47 -21.81
N ILE A 206 -11.95 0.54 -21.06
CA ILE A 206 -10.61 0.01 -21.38
C ILE A 206 -10.61 -0.57 -22.80
N LYS A 207 -11.67 -1.31 -23.20
CA LYS A 207 -11.80 -1.85 -24.56
C LYS A 207 -11.83 -0.79 -25.67
N LYS A 208 -12.27 0.43 -25.35
CA LYS A 208 -12.35 1.55 -26.31
C LYS A 208 -11.02 2.30 -26.42
N MET A 209 -10.07 2.04 -25.53
CA MET A 209 -8.73 2.63 -25.63
C MET A 209 -8.03 2.09 -26.88
N ASN A 210 -7.21 2.95 -27.50
CA ASN A 210 -6.38 2.58 -28.65
C ASN A 210 -4.90 2.61 -28.23
N PRO A 211 -4.41 1.59 -27.49
CA PRO A 211 -3.03 1.57 -27.02
C PRO A 211 -2.05 1.44 -28.20
N PRO A 212 -0.81 1.95 -28.05
CA PRO A 212 0.23 1.75 -29.05
C PRO A 212 0.47 0.26 -29.32
N GLN A 213 0.69 -0.12 -30.59
CA GLN A 213 0.98 -1.51 -30.94
C GLN A 213 2.25 -2.04 -30.27
N GLU A 214 3.17 -1.14 -29.91
CA GLU A 214 4.39 -1.44 -29.18
C GLU A 214 4.12 -2.17 -27.86
N TRP A 215 2.99 -1.91 -27.20
CA TRP A 215 2.61 -2.62 -25.97
C TRP A 215 2.35 -4.10 -26.23
N ALA A 216 1.62 -4.42 -27.30
CA ALA A 216 1.36 -5.81 -27.69
C ALA A 216 2.65 -6.52 -28.12
N ARG A 217 3.55 -5.81 -28.81
CA ARG A 217 4.84 -6.37 -29.23
C ARG A 217 5.75 -6.76 -28.07
N LEU A 218 5.56 -6.21 -26.86
CA LEU A 218 6.30 -6.66 -25.68
C LEU A 218 5.95 -8.11 -25.30
N CYS A 219 4.74 -8.58 -25.64
CA CYS A 219 4.34 -9.97 -25.42
C CYS A 219 4.92 -10.95 -26.46
N ASP A 220 5.46 -10.45 -27.57
CA ASP A 220 6.11 -11.28 -28.59
C ASP A 220 7.58 -11.60 -28.25
N LEU A 221 8.14 -10.94 -27.23
CA LEU A 221 9.53 -11.10 -26.79
C LEU A 221 9.77 -12.32 -25.89
N THR A 222 8.74 -13.13 -25.67
CA THR A 222 8.74 -14.24 -24.71
C THR A 222 8.54 -15.59 -25.37
#